data_AF-X1UIL7-F1
#
_entry.id   AF-X1UIL7-F1
#
_cell.length_a   1.000
_cell.length_b   1.000
_cell.length_c   1.000
_cell.angle_alpha   90.00
_cell.angle_beta   90.00
_cell.angle_gamma   90.00
#
_symmetry.space_group_name_H-M   'P 1'
#
loop_
_entity.id
_entity.type
_entity.pdbx_description
1 polymer ?
#
loop_
_entity_poly.entity_id
_entity_poly.type
_entity_poly.pdbx_seq_one_letter_code
_entity_poly.pdbx_strand_id
1 'polypeptide(L)'
;DYQLRLQSSPINVQNLSNIDLRKYNVLVIPDSGDIGRVLDKKAVEKIKRWIEGGGTLIAIGNSAGFAAHKDRGLSSVRLKRDVLDKLEEYREAVGREKNARDIKIDPNQIWGTIAAEEKAAKAKTDEGETKKPEESKTKPNIEKLKRTDEWRRIFSPRGTFLTGTVNSEHWLGFGLQEKLPVMFWGSSAFMSKHPVATVVRLADKNELRLSGLLWPEAKERLTDTAYATVESVGRGQLILFATDPTYRMWLPGVQRLFLNAILL
;
A
#
# COMPACT_ATOMS: atom_id res chain seq x y z
N ASP A 1 12.58 -4.05 25.15
CA ASP A 1 11.47 -4.99 24.88
C ASP A 1 11.57 -6.23 25.79
N TYR A 2 10.47 -6.73 26.36
CA TYR A 2 10.50 -7.84 27.35
C TYR A 2 10.67 -9.23 26.70
N GLN A 3 10.21 -9.41 25.45
CA GLN A 3 10.24 -10.72 24.77
C GLN A 3 11.43 -10.88 23.83
N LEU A 4 11.70 -9.87 23.00
CA LEU A 4 12.74 -9.84 21.97
C LEU A 4 14.04 -9.19 22.46
N ARG A 5 14.01 -8.53 23.63
CA ARG A 5 15.18 -7.84 24.22
C ARG A 5 15.85 -6.84 23.27
N LEU A 6 15.09 -6.33 22.30
CA LEU A 6 15.56 -5.29 21.40
C LEU A 6 15.82 -3.99 22.16
N GLN A 7 16.95 -3.36 21.83
CA GLN A 7 17.30 -2.01 22.26
C GLN A 7 16.33 -1.03 21.58
N SER A 8 15.49 -0.38 22.37
CA SER A 8 14.62 0.70 21.88
C SER A 8 14.89 1.96 22.69
N SER A 9 14.88 3.10 21.99
CA SER A 9 15.04 4.41 22.61
C SER A 9 13.79 5.24 22.34
N PRO A 10 13.04 5.67 23.36
CA PRO A 10 11.94 6.60 23.15
C PRO A 10 12.53 7.96 22.71
N ILE A 11 11.96 8.53 21.65
CA ILE A 11 12.36 9.83 21.12
C ILE A 11 11.20 10.80 21.33
N ASN A 12 11.46 11.95 21.96
CA ASN A 12 10.49 13.03 22.00
C ASN A 12 10.42 13.69 20.62
N VAL A 13 9.27 13.51 19.94
CA VAL A 13 9.01 14.05 18.60
C VAL A 13 9.16 15.59 18.54
N GLN A 14 8.87 16.32 19.62
CA GLN A 14 9.04 17.78 19.68
C GLN A 14 10.50 18.22 19.51
N ASN A 15 11.45 17.35 19.85
CA ASN A 15 12.88 17.63 19.74
C ASN A 15 13.55 16.91 18.56
N LEU A 16 12.78 16.23 17.70
CA LEU A 16 13.31 15.41 16.61
C LEU A 16 14.22 16.21 15.66
N SER A 17 13.87 17.48 15.44
CA SER A 17 14.68 18.43 14.65
C SER A 17 16.11 18.62 15.18
N ASN A 18 16.37 18.39 16.46
CA ASN A 18 17.70 18.56 17.08
C ASN A 18 18.43 17.23 17.37
N ILE A 19 17.74 16.08 17.31
CA ILE A 19 18.31 14.77 17.64
C ILE A 19 19.11 14.20 16.45
N ASP A 20 20.31 13.68 16.68
CA ASP A 20 21.08 13.04 15.60
C ASP A 20 20.47 11.69 15.20
N LEU A 21 19.76 11.65 14.07
CA LEU A 21 19.10 10.44 13.57
C LEU A 21 20.09 9.37 13.09
N ARG A 22 21.35 9.72 12.84
CA ARG A 22 22.39 8.75 12.39
C ARG A 22 22.70 7.68 13.44
N LYS A 23 22.30 7.90 14.69
CA LYS A 23 22.42 6.93 15.79
C LYS A 23 21.37 5.82 15.73
N TYR A 24 20.38 5.94 14.84
CA TYR A 24 19.25 5.02 14.73
C TYR A 24 19.17 4.43 13.32
N ASN A 25 18.72 3.19 13.25
CA ASN A 25 18.51 2.42 12.02
C ASN A 25 17.04 2.42 11.59
N VAL A 26 16.14 2.22 12.56
CA VAL A 26 14.70 2.09 12.36
C VAL A 26 14.00 3.13 13.24
N LEU A 27 13.14 3.94 12.63
CA LEU A 27 12.28 4.88 13.31
C LEU A 27 10.84 4.40 13.18
N VAL A 28 10.17 4.13 14.30
CA VAL A 28 8.75 3.75 14.32
C VAL A 28 7.93 4.95 14.77
N ILE A 29 7.03 5.41 13.90
CA ILE A 29 6.02 6.41 14.24
C ILE A 29 4.69 5.68 14.45
N PRO A 30 4.24 5.51 15.70
CA PRO A 30 2.99 4.81 16.00
C PRO A 30 1.79 5.59 15.48
N ASP A 31 0.61 4.96 15.52
CA ASP A 31 -0.64 5.65 15.17
C ASP A 31 -0.85 6.88 16.07
N SER A 32 -0.96 8.05 15.44
CA SER A 32 -1.19 9.31 16.11
C SER A 32 -2.13 10.16 15.28
N GLY A 33 -3.23 10.59 15.90
CA GLY A 33 -4.28 11.34 15.22
C GLY A 33 -3.83 12.71 14.69
N ASP A 34 -2.77 13.29 15.26
CA ASP A 34 -2.27 14.61 14.81
C ASP A 34 -0.76 14.77 14.96
N ILE A 35 -0.02 13.81 14.38
CA ILE A 35 1.44 13.91 14.30
C ILE A 35 1.90 15.19 13.57
N GLY A 36 1.06 15.73 12.68
CA GLY A 36 1.37 16.92 11.88
C GLY A 36 1.41 18.23 12.68
N ARG A 37 0.75 18.32 13.83
CA ARG A 37 0.91 19.46 14.76
C ARG A 37 2.30 19.49 15.42
N VAL A 38 2.93 18.33 15.59
CA VAL A 38 4.18 18.21 16.32
C VAL A 38 5.39 18.08 15.40
N LEU A 39 5.19 17.45 14.24
CA LEU A 39 6.22 17.24 13.24
C LEU A 39 6.24 18.42 12.25
N ASP A 40 7.10 19.39 12.52
CA ASP A 40 7.30 20.56 11.67
C ASP A 40 7.96 20.19 10.33
N LYS A 41 7.98 21.16 9.39
CA LYS A 41 8.59 20.95 8.06
C LYS A 41 10.08 20.59 8.17
N LYS A 42 10.80 21.14 9.14
CA LYS A 42 12.22 20.88 9.36
C LYS A 42 12.47 19.43 9.77
N ALA A 43 11.64 18.88 10.65
CA ALA A 43 11.69 17.49 11.07
C ALA A 43 11.36 16.55 9.91
N VAL A 44 10.35 16.88 9.10
CA VAL A 44 9.99 16.09 7.89
C VAL A 44 11.16 16.01 6.91
N GLU A 45 11.78 17.15 6.58
CA GLU A 45 12.95 17.18 5.68
C GLU A 45 14.14 16.41 6.26
N LYS A 46 14.35 16.49 7.57
CA LYS A 46 15.41 15.75 8.25
C LYS A 46 15.16 14.25 8.20
N ILE A 47 13.93 13.80 8.46
CA ILE A 47 13.53 12.40 8.31
C ILE A 47 13.75 11.95 6.87
N LYS A 48 13.31 12.74 5.89
CA LYS A 48 13.48 12.42 4.46
C LYS A 48 14.95 12.18 4.11
N ARG A 49 15.84 13.11 4.47
CA ARG A 49 17.30 12.97 4.26
C ARG A 49 17.88 11.75 4.97
N TRP A 50 17.38 11.43 6.17
CA TRP A 50 17.81 10.26 6.92
C TRP A 50 17.38 8.95 6.24
N ILE A 51 16.15 8.87 5.71
CA ILE A 51 15.69 7.72 4.92
C ILE A 51 16.54 7.60 3.65
N GLU A 52 16.73 8.69 2.91
CA GLU A 52 17.59 8.71 1.71
C GLU A 52 19.01 8.21 2.00
N GLY A 53 19.52 8.47 3.21
CA GLY A 53 20.81 8.01 3.71
C GLY A 53 20.89 6.56 4.15
N GLY A 54 19.78 5.79 4.17
CA GLY A 54 19.75 4.38 4.57
C GLY A 54 18.84 4.07 5.77
N GLY A 55 18.18 5.06 6.34
CA GLY A 55 17.24 4.85 7.45
C GLY A 55 15.96 4.13 7.01
N THR A 56 15.36 3.37 7.92
CA THR A 56 14.04 2.76 7.72
C THR A 56 12.98 3.48 8.55
N LEU A 57 12.02 4.14 7.90
CA LEU A 57 10.86 4.72 8.57
C LEU A 57 9.69 3.75 8.52
N ILE A 58 9.12 3.41 9.68
CA ILE A 58 7.89 2.65 9.81
C ILE A 58 6.81 3.60 10.34
N ALA A 59 5.77 3.86 9.57
CA ALA A 59 4.65 4.69 9.99
C ALA A 59 3.35 3.87 10.04
N ILE A 60 2.56 4.10 11.08
CA ILE A 60 1.39 3.27 11.40
C ILE A 60 0.12 4.13 11.43
N GLY A 61 -0.98 3.62 10.88
CA GLY A 61 -2.30 4.22 11.01
C GLY A 61 -2.40 5.64 10.46
N ASN A 62 -2.82 6.60 11.28
CA ASN A 62 -2.90 8.00 10.89
C ASN A 62 -1.53 8.62 10.62
N SER A 63 -0.45 8.11 11.23
CA SER A 63 0.92 8.54 10.92
C SER A 63 1.36 8.07 9.52
N ALA A 64 0.91 6.89 9.09
CA ALA A 64 1.05 6.47 7.70
C ALA A 64 0.25 7.37 6.75
N GLY A 65 -0.98 7.73 7.15
CA GLY A 65 -1.81 8.70 6.43
C GLY A 65 -1.14 10.07 6.27
N PHE A 66 -0.41 10.51 7.31
CA PHE A 66 0.41 11.72 7.27
C PHE A 66 1.57 11.58 6.25
N ALA A 67 2.33 10.47 6.29
CA ALA A 67 3.44 10.24 5.37
C ALA A 67 3.00 10.10 3.90
N ALA A 68 1.81 9.54 3.67
CA ALA A 68 1.19 9.39 2.35
C ALA A 68 0.58 10.69 1.79
N HIS A 69 0.48 11.75 2.59
CA HIS A 69 -0.12 13.00 2.16
C HIS A 69 0.75 13.69 1.10
N LYS A 70 0.11 14.16 0.01
CA LYS A 70 0.81 14.72 -1.16
C LYS A 70 1.78 15.85 -0.79
N ASP A 71 1.39 16.71 0.15
CA ASP A 71 2.17 17.89 0.56
C ASP A 71 3.41 17.57 1.41
N ARG A 72 3.55 16.33 1.89
CA ARG A 72 4.68 15.94 2.75
C ARG A 72 5.87 15.43 1.96
N GLY A 73 5.64 14.92 0.75
CA GLY A 73 6.72 14.44 -0.13
C GLY A 73 7.58 13.32 0.45
N LEU A 74 7.03 12.53 1.39
CA LEU A 74 7.70 11.39 2.03
C LEU A 74 7.46 10.07 1.30
N SER A 75 6.23 9.85 0.82
CA SER A 75 5.84 8.62 0.13
C SER A 75 5.25 8.90 -1.24
N SER A 76 5.23 7.89 -2.10
CA SER A 76 4.45 7.80 -3.34
C SER A 76 3.06 7.18 -3.12
N VAL A 77 2.83 6.52 -1.98
CA VAL A 77 1.51 6.04 -1.57
C VAL A 77 0.59 7.23 -1.34
N ARG A 78 -0.65 7.14 -1.82
CA ARG A 78 -1.65 8.20 -1.66
C ARG A 78 -2.90 7.67 -0.99
N LEU A 79 -3.63 8.54 -0.31
CA LEU A 79 -4.98 8.20 0.16
C LEU A 79 -5.93 8.24 -1.03
N LYS A 80 -6.91 7.33 -1.06
CA LYS A 80 -7.92 7.24 -2.14
C LYS A 80 -8.62 8.56 -2.43
N ARG A 81 -8.88 9.36 -1.40
CA ARG A 81 -9.48 10.71 -1.49
C ARG A 81 -8.65 11.71 -2.31
N ASP A 82 -7.33 11.52 -2.37
CA ASP A 82 -6.39 12.42 -3.02
C ASP A 82 -6.13 12.04 -4.50
N VAL A 83 -6.63 10.87 -4.94
CA VAL A 83 -6.39 10.30 -6.27
C VAL A 83 -7.68 9.89 -6.99
N LEU A 84 -8.79 10.54 -6.64
CA LEU A 84 -10.11 10.26 -7.24
C LEU A 84 -10.15 10.50 -8.76
N ASP A 85 -9.28 11.37 -9.26
CA ASP A 85 -9.08 11.66 -10.68
C ASP A 85 -8.29 10.57 -11.43
N LYS A 86 -7.54 9.74 -10.72
CA LYS A 86 -6.62 8.73 -11.30
C LYS A 86 -6.99 7.29 -10.93
N LEU A 87 -8.23 7.05 -10.51
CA LEU A 87 -8.65 5.73 -10.03
C LEU A 87 -8.46 4.62 -11.07
N GLU A 88 -8.62 4.92 -12.36
CA GLU A 88 -8.39 3.95 -13.44
C GLU A 88 -6.93 3.48 -13.49
N GLU A 89 -5.97 4.42 -13.39
CA GLU A 89 -4.53 4.11 -13.36
C GLU A 89 -4.17 3.17 -12.20
N TYR A 90 -4.74 3.42 -11.01
CA TYR A 90 -4.52 2.56 -9.85
C TYR A 90 -5.19 1.19 -10.00
N ARG A 91 -6.38 1.11 -10.63
CA ARG A 91 -7.05 -0.17 -10.91
C ARG A 91 -6.25 -1.01 -11.89
N GLU A 92 -5.70 -0.40 -12.94
CA GLU A 92 -4.82 -1.10 -13.87
C GLU A 92 -3.56 -1.62 -13.16
N ALA A 93 -2.95 -0.82 -12.28
CA ALA A 93 -1.80 -1.25 -11.50
C ALA A 93 -2.12 -2.47 -10.61
N VAL A 94 -3.27 -2.46 -9.93
CA VAL A 94 -3.74 -3.61 -9.14
C VAL A 94 -4.00 -4.83 -10.03
N GLY A 95 -4.63 -4.64 -11.20
CA GLY A 95 -4.87 -5.72 -12.15
C GLY A 95 -3.57 -6.37 -12.62
N ARG A 96 -2.55 -5.57 -12.95
CA ARG A 96 -1.22 -6.07 -13.31
C ARG A 96 -0.57 -6.85 -12.16
N GLU A 97 -0.68 -6.36 -10.92
CA GLU A 97 -0.15 -7.05 -9.74
C GLU A 97 -0.82 -8.41 -9.51
N LYS A 98 -2.15 -8.49 -9.66
CA LYS A 98 -2.89 -9.76 -9.53
C LYS A 98 -2.51 -10.74 -10.65
N ASN A 99 -2.46 -10.26 -11.90
CA ASN A 99 -2.10 -11.09 -13.04
C ASN A 99 -0.66 -11.60 -12.96
N ALA A 100 0.26 -10.82 -12.35
CA ALA A 100 1.65 -11.23 -12.16
C ALA A 100 1.80 -12.45 -11.23
N ARG A 101 0.79 -12.78 -10.41
CA ARG A 101 0.80 -13.94 -9.53
C ARG A 101 0.29 -15.23 -10.18
N ASP A 102 -0.47 -15.13 -11.27
CA ASP A 102 -1.07 -16.28 -11.97
C ASP A 102 -0.55 -16.33 -13.43
N ILE A 103 0.78 -16.29 -13.59
CA ILE A 103 1.41 -16.39 -14.90
C ILE A 103 1.58 -17.87 -15.26
N LYS A 104 0.80 -18.33 -16.23
CA LYS A 104 1.06 -19.60 -16.92
C LYS A 104 2.05 -19.35 -18.04
N ILE A 105 3.31 -19.75 -17.81
CA ILE A 105 4.38 -19.59 -18.79
C ILE A 105 4.26 -20.69 -19.85
N ASP A 106 4.06 -20.31 -21.11
CA ASP A 106 4.25 -21.19 -22.25
C ASP A 106 5.71 -21.05 -22.77
N PRO A 107 6.57 -22.07 -22.63
CA PRO A 107 7.96 -22.02 -23.08
C PRO A 107 8.10 -21.70 -24.58
N ASN A 108 7.12 -22.07 -25.41
CA ASN A 108 7.17 -21.83 -26.84
C ASN A 108 6.99 -20.35 -27.20
N GLN A 109 6.25 -19.59 -26.38
CA GLN A 109 6.11 -18.14 -26.58
C GLN A 109 7.36 -17.36 -26.16
N ILE A 110 8.17 -17.90 -25.24
CA ILE A 110 9.39 -17.24 -24.74
C ILE A 110 10.61 -17.61 -25.59
N TRP A 111 10.77 -18.90 -25.89
CA TRP A 111 11.97 -19.44 -26.53
C TRP A 111 11.76 -19.93 -27.95
N GLY A 112 10.50 -20.01 -28.40
CA GLY A 112 10.21 -20.29 -29.80
C GLY A 112 10.78 -19.17 -30.66
N THR A 113 11.81 -19.48 -31.45
CA THR A 113 12.05 -18.69 -32.64
C THR A 113 10.78 -18.75 -33.46
N ILE A 114 10.20 -17.60 -33.82
CA ILE A 114 9.09 -17.55 -34.78
C ILE A 114 9.61 -18.24 -36.04
N ALA A 115 9.39 -19.55 -36.16
CA ALA A 115 9.66 -20.30 -37.35
C ALA A 115 8.87 -19.58 -38.45
N ALA A 116 9.51 -19.39 -39.59
CA ALA A 116 9.05 -18.57 -40.70
C ALA A 116 7.65 -18.95 -41.28
N GLU A 117 6.94 -19.89 -40.67
CA GLU A 117 5.61 -20.37 -41.02
C GLU A 117 4.49 -19.39 -40.60
N GLU A 118 4.62 -18.66 -39.48
CA GLU A 118 3.56 -17.71 -39.06
C GLU A 118 3.59 -16.36 -39.79
N LYS A 119 4.74 -15.94 -40.34
CA LYS A 119 4.85 -14.71 -41.14
C LYS A 119 4.14 -14.82 -42.48
N ALA A 120 4.02 -16.04 -43.04
CA ALA A 120 3.27 -16.27 -44.28
C ALA A 120 1.74 -16.33 -44.05
N ALA A 121 1.29 -16.73 -42.85
CA ALA A 121 -0.12 -16.83 -42.52
C ALA A 121 -0.75 -15.48 -42.09
N LYS A 122 0.01 -14.59 -41.42
CA LYS A 122 -0.47 -13.25 -41.00
C LYS A 122 -0.49 -12.20 -42.11
N ALA A 123 0.26 -12.39 -43.20
CA ALA A 123 0.25 -11.46 -44.33
C ALA A 123 -1.02 -11.55 -45.22
N LYS A 124 -1.92 -12.51 -44.97
CA LYS A 124 -3.16 -12.71 -45.77
C LYS A 124 -4.47 -12.41 -45.03
N THR A 125 -4.41 -11.93 -43.78
CA THR A 125 -5.61 -11.65 -42.97
C THR A 125 -5.75 -10.20 -42.52
N ASP A 126 -4.83 -9.32 -42.90
CA ASP A 126 -4.73 -7.92 -42.47
C ASP A 126 -5.47 -6.89 -43.37
N GLU A 127 -6.57 -7.29 -44.04
CA GLU A 127 -7.47 -6.35 -44.76
C GLU A 127 -8.86 -6.18 -44.12
N GLY A 128 -9.10 -6.68 -42.90
CA GLY A 128 -10.42 -6.65 -42.27
C GLY A 128 -10.49 -5.95 -40.91
N GLU A 129 -11.02 -4.72 -40.91
CA GLU A 129 -11.63 -4.02 -39.76
C GLU A 129 -10.74 -3.56 -38.58
N THR A 130 -10.06 -2.42 -38.74
CA THR A 130 -9.78 -1.52 -37.62
C THR A 130 -11.08 -0.88 -37.11
N LYS A 131 -11.75 -1.52 -36.16
CA LYS A 131 -12.73 -0.86 -35.28
C LYS A 131 -12.00 -0.10 -34.18
N LYS A 132 -11.97 1.24 -34.30
CA LYS A 132 -11.60 2.16 -33.23
C LYS A 132 -12.42 1.83 -31.98
N PRO A 133 -11.80 1.63 -30.79
CA PRO A 133 -12.55 1.70 -29.55
C PRO A 133 -13.03 3.13 -29.37
N GLU A 134 -14.34 3.33 -29.35
CA GLU A 134 -14.96 4.59 -28.97
C GLU A 134 -14.55 4.94 -27.53
N GLU A 135 -13.61 5.87 -27.39
CA GLU A 135 -13.37 6.57 -26.13
C GLU A 135 -14.57 7.47 -25.81
N SER A 136 -15.64 6.90 -25.24
CA SER A 136 -16.61 7.70 -24.48
C SER A 136 -16.09 7.92 -23.06
N LYS A 137 -14.92 8.57 -22.93
CA LYS A 137 -14.42 9.08 -21.64
C LYS A 137 -15.21 10.34 -21.27
N THR A 138 -16.44 10.17 -20.82
CA THR A 138 -17.13 11.22 -20.06
C THR A 138 -16.32 11.41 -18.78
N LYS A 139 -15.46 12.43 -18.73
CA LYS A 139 -14.64 12.74 -17.56
C LYS A 139 -15.53 12.65 -16.31
N PRO A 140 -15.24 11.76 -15.35
CA PRO A 140 -16.08 11.63 -14.19
C PRO A 140 -16.10 12.97 -13.46
N ASN A 141 -17.30 13.45 -13.11
CA ASN A 141 -17.45 14.69 -12.38
C ASN A 141 -16.74 14.57 -11.02
N ILE A 142 -15.58 15.21 -10.89
CA ILE A 142 -14.67 15.09 -9.74
C ILE A 142 -15.37 15.52 -8.45
N GLU A 143 -16.23 16.53 -8.50
CA GLU A 143 -16.97 16.99 -7.33
C GLU A 143 -17.96 15.94 -6.83
N LYS A 144 -18.64 15.25 -7.75
CA LYS A 144 -19.53 14.13 -7.41
C LYS A 144 -18.74 13.00 -6.75
N LEU A 145 -17.58 12.64 -7.30
CA LEU A 145 -16.71 11.62 -6.71
C LEU A 145 -16.24 12.01 -5.31
N LYS A 146 -15.85 13.28 -5.09
CA LYS A 146 -15.45 13.79 -3.76
C LYS A 146 -16.59 13.70 -2.75
N ARG A 147 -17.80 14.15 -3.12
CA ARG A 147 -18.99 14.05 -2.25
C ARG A 147 -19.33 12.61 -1.91
N THR A 148 -19.27 11.71 -2.90
CA THR A 148 -19.49 10.27 -2.68
C THR A 148 -18.40 9.67 -1.79
N ASP A 149 -17.13 10.04 -1.98
CA ASP A 149 -16.01 9.60 -1.15
C ASP A 149 -16.19 10.02 0.31
N GLU A 150 -16.56 11.28 0.53
CA GLU A 150 -16.83 11.86 1.85
C GLU A 150 -17.96 11.14 2.57
N TRP A 151 -19.09 10.92 1.89
CA TRP A 151 -20.21 10.15 2.44
C TRP A 151 -19.80 8.72 2.78
N ARG A 152 -19.05 8.02 1.91
CA ARG A 152 -18.56 6.66 2.16
C ARG A 152 -17.63 6.54 3.37
N ARG A 153 -16.91 7.62 3.73
CA ARG A 153 -16.01 7.62 4.90
C ARG A 153 -16.76 7.56 6.23
N ILE A 154 -18.00 8.02 6.29
CA ILE A 154 -18.84 7.96 7.49
C ILE A 154 -19.03 6.50 7.93
N PHE A 155 -19.13 5.60 6.96
CA PHE A 155 -19.33 4.17 7.18
C PHE A 155 -18.04 3.40 7.51
N SER A 156 -16.95 4.09 7.84
CA SER A 156 -15.66 3.47 8.16
C SER A 156 -15.80 2.39 9.23
N PRO A 157 -15.27 1.18 9.01
CA PRO A 157 -15.37 0.11 9.99
C PRO A 157 -14.55 0.41 11.24
N ARG A 158 -14.98 -0.17 12.35
CA ARG A 158 -14.35 -0.03 13.66
C ARG A 158 -14.18 -1.42 14.27
N GLY A 159 -12.97 -1.97 14.19
CA GLY A 159 -12.66 -3.29 14.75
C GLY A 159 -13.17 -4.46 13.91
N THR A 160 -13.34 -4.26 12.61
CA THR A 160 -13.79 -5.30 11.67
C THR A 160 -12.59 -6.10 11.18
N PHE A 161 -12.70 -7.42 11.12
CA PHE A 161 -11.63 -8.26 10.56
C PHE A 161 -11.82 -8.41 9.06
N LEU A 162 -10.79 -8.01 8.32
CA LEU A 162 -10.75 -8.07 6.87
C LEU A 162 -9.70 -9.08 6.41
N THR A 163 -9.90 -9.61 5.20
CA THR A 163 -8.91 -10.46 4.53
C THR A 163 -7.89 -9.58 3.81
N GLY A 164 -6.63 -9.71 4.16
CA GLY A 164 -5.50 -9.21 3.38
C GLY A 164 -4.86 -10.34 2.58
N THR A 165 -4.61 -10.11 1.30
CA THR A 165 -3.80 -10.98 0.45
C THR A 165 -2.34 -10.55 0.54
N VAL A 166 -1.48 -11.47 0.99
CA VAL A 166 -0.06 -11.25 1.21
C VAL A 166 0.73 -11.55 -0.07
N ASN A 167 1.78 -10.78 -0.32
CA ASN A 167 2.85 -11.12 -1.25
C ASN A 167 3.93 -11.92 -0.50
N SER A 168 3.90 -13.24 -0.60
CA SER A 168 4.87 -14.13 0.05
C SER A 168 6.27 -14.08 -0.57
N GLU A 169 6.39 -13.59 -1.82
CA GLU A 169 7.69 -13.42 -2.50
C GLU A 169 8.45 -12.20 -2.00
N HIS A 170 7.75 -11.24 -1.39
CA HIS A 170 8.37 -10.07 -0.80
C HIS A 170 8.91 -10.39 0.60
N TRP A 171 10.14 -9.96 0.92
CA TRP A 171 10.81 -10.25 2.20
C TRP A 171 9.95 -9.90 3.43
N LEU A 172 9.24 -8.77 3.40
CA LEU A 172 8.35 -8.37 4.49
C LEU A 172 7.21 -9.38 4.73
N GLY A 173 6.74 -10.06 3.69
CA GLY A 173 5.71 -11.10 3.75
C GLY A 173 6.24 -12.49 4.13
N PHE A 174 7.54 -12.64 4.36
CA PHE A 174 8.16 -13.94 4.63
C PHE A 174 7.60 -14.61 5.89
N GLY A 175 7.25 -15.89 5.76
CA GLY A 175 6.68 -16.70 6.85
C GLY A 175 5.20 -16.43 7.13
N LEU A 176 4.51 -15.68 6.26
CA LEU A 176 3.06 -15.48 6.28
C LEU A 176 2.36 -16.36 5.25
N GLN A 177 1.08 -16.62 5.49
CA GLN A 177 0.20 -17.30 4.55
C GLN A 177 -0.35 -16.30 3.53
N GLU A 178 -0.84 -16.80 2.39
CA GLU A 178 -1.39 -15.96 1.31
C GLU A 178 -2.58 -15.12 1.80
N LYS A 179 -3.43 -15.66 2.67
CA LYS A 179 -4.54 -14.94 3.30
C LYS A 179 -4.17 -14.60 4.75
N LEU A 180 -4.15 -13.32 5.07
CA LEU A 180 -3.86 -12.76 6.38
C LEU A 180 -5.09 -12.02 6.93
N PRO A 181 -5.69 -12.47 8.03
CA PRO A 181 -6.68 -11.69 8.75
C PRO A 181 -6.03 -10.42 9.30
N VAL A 182 -6.63 -9.26 9.05
CA VAL A 182 -6.19 -7.97 9.60
C VAL A 182 -7.36 -7.30 10.31
N MET A 183 -7.11 -6.70 11.48
CA MET A 183 -8.11 -5.85 12.11
C MET A 183 -8.05 -4.45 11.48
N PHE A 184 -9.19 -4.02 10.95
CA PHE A 184 -9.30 -2.72 10.32
C PHE A 184 -10.09 -1.74 11.19
N TRP A 185 -9.55 -0.53 11.31
CA TRP A 185 -10.14 0.58 12.05
C TRP A 185 -9.83 1.89 11.33
N GLY A 186 -10.86 2.70 11.09
CA GLY A 186 -10.71 4.03 10.49
C GLY A 186 -11.02 4.06 9.00
N SER A 187 -10.75 5.21 8.38
CA SER A 187 -11.21 5.54 7.02
C SER A 187 -10.09 5.62 5.97
N SER A 188 -8.85 5.36 6.39
CA SER A 188 -7.64 5.48 5.58
C SER A 188 -7.57 4.35 4.55
N ALA A 189 -7.89 4.68 3.31
CA ALA A 189 -7.77 3.78 2.16
C ALA A 189 -6.50 4.15 1.38
N PHE A 190 -5.45 3.34 1.49
CA PHE A 190 -4.18 3.59 0.81
C PHE A 190 -4.19 3.02 -0.60
N MET A 191 -3.75 3.82 -1.55
CA MET A 191 -3.60 3.49 -2.96
C MET A 191 -2.11 3.49 -3.30
N SER A 192 -1.65 2.37 -3.84
CA SER A 192 -0.25 2.14 -4.22
C SER A 192 -0.18 1.75 -5.70
N LYS A 193 0.90 2.14 -6.34
CA LYS A 193 1.29 1.74 -7.70
C LYS A 193 2.81 1.67 -7.77
N HIS A 194 3.35 1.01 -8.79
CA HIS A 194 4.80 0.98 -9.06
C HIS A 194 5.35 2.43 -9.05
N PRO A 195 6.45 2.72 -8.32
CA PRO A 195 7.47 1.81 -7.77
C PRO A 195 7.21 1.22 -6.37
N VAL A 196 6.08 1.55 -5.73
CA VAL A 196 5.79 1.04 -4.37
C VAL A 196 5.42 -0.43 -4.41
N ALA A 197 6.07 -1.25 -3.58
CA ALA A 197 5.72 -2.64 -3.37
C ALA A 197 4.56 -2.74 -2.37
N THR A 198 3.50 -3.46 -2.73
CA THR A 198 2.37 -3.73 -1.81
C THR A 198 2.51 -5.15 -1.27
N VAL A 199 2.84 -5.24 0.00
CA VAL A 199 3.10 -6.53 0.65
C VAL A 199 1.82 -7.17 1.13
N VAL A 200 0.89 -6.36 1.63
CA VAL A 200 -0.44 -6.82 2.00
C VAL A 200 -1.46 -5.90 1.36
N ARG A 201 -2.32 -6.46 0.51
CA ARG A 201 -3.44 -5.76 -0.13
C ARG A 201 -4.75 -6.32 0.40
N LEU A 202 -5.73 -5.48 0.66
CA LEU A 202 -7.06 -5.96 1.06
C LEU A 202 -7.72 -6.70 -0.10
N ALA A 203 -8.36 -7.82 0.23
CA ALA A 203 -8.95 -8.73 -0.75
C ALA A 203 -10.11 -8.10 -1.54
N ASP A 204 -10.52 -8.82 -2.58
CA ASP A 204 -11.66 -8.46 -3.43
C ASP A 204 -12.96 -8.31 -2.66
N LYS A 205 -13.92 -7.57 -3.24
CA LYS A 205 -15.24 -7.33 -2.64
C LYS A 205 -15.90 -8.62 -2.15
N ASN A 206 -15.75 -9.76 -2.82
CA ASN A 206 -16.44 -10.98 -2.38
C ASN A 206 -15.84 -11.60 -1.11
N GLU A 207 -14.52 -11.50 -0.92
CA GLU A 207 -13.80 -12.17 0.18
C GLU A 207 -13.28 -11.20 1.26
N LEU A 208 -13.51 -9.89 1.11
CA LEU A 208 -12.93 -8.87 1.97
C LEU A 208 -13.31 -9.00 3.45
N ARG A 209 -14.54 -9.41 3.77
CA ARG A 209 -15.04 -9.44 5.16
C ARG A 209 -14.90 -10.84 5.76
N LEU A 210 -14.11 -10.96 6.82
CA LEU A 210 -14.07 -12.18 7.63
C LEU A 210 -15.11 -12.13 8.74
N SER A 211 -15.08 -11.08 9.58
CA SER A 211 -16.01 -10.93 10.70
C SER A 211 -16.20 -9.46 11.09
N GLY A 212 -17.23 -9.19 11.89
CA GLY A 212 -17.63 -7.84 12.29
C GLY A 212 -18.58 -7.16 11.29
N LEU A 213 -18.92 -5.91 11.62
CA LEU A 213 -19.81 -5.07 10.82
C LEU A 213 -19.02 -4.39 9.70
N LEU A 214 -19.41 -4.62 8.44
CA LEU A 214 -18.85 -3.93 7.29
C LEU A 214 -19.98 -3.46 6.38
N TRP A 215 -20.20 -2.15 6.36
CA TRP A 215 -21.16 -1.51 5.46
C TRP A 215 -20.77 -1.71 3.99
N PRO A 216 -21.73 -1.91 3.07
CA PRO A 216 -21.46 -2.04 1.63
C PRO A 216 -20.62 -0.89 1.06
N GLU A 217 -20.84 0.33 1.54
CA GLU A 217 -20.14 1.56 1.16
C GLU A 217 -18.65 1.49 1.54
N ALA A 218 -18.37 1.06 2.76
CA ALA A 218 -17.02 0.88 3.26
C ALA A 218 -16.33 -0.29 2.58
N LYS A 219 -17.07 -1.36 2.30
CA LYS A 219 -16.62 -2.51 1.54
C LYS A 219 -16.07 -2.08 0.18
N GLU A 220 -16.85 -1.31 -0.58
CA GLU A 220 -16.42 -0.74 -1.87
C GLU A 220 -15.26 0.24 -1.77
N ARG A 221 -15.17 0.98 -0.65
CA ARG A 221 -14.07 1.90 -0.42
C ARG A 221 -12.75 1.15 -0.20
N LEU A 222 -12.77 0.07 0.58
CA LEU A 222 -11.59 -0.63 1.07
C LEU A 222 -11.09 -1.76 0.16
N THR A 223 -11.93 -2.27 -0.75
CA THR A 223 -11.51 -3.26 -1.75
C THR A 223 -10.25 -2.81 -2.50
N ASP A 224 -9.29 -3.73 -2.65
CA ASP A 224 -8.01 -3.55 -3.34
C ASP A 224 -7.09 -2.45 -2.78
N THR A 225 -7.40 -1.90 -1.61
CA THR A 225 -6.52 -0.91 -0.97
C THR A 225 -5.33 -1.58 -0.30
N ALA A 226 -4.22 -0.87 -0.19
CA ALA A 226 -3.03 -1.38 0.45
C ALA A 226 -3.17 -1.35 1.99
N TYR A 227 -2.81 -2.46 2.63
CA TYR A 227 -2.68 -2.57 4.08
C TYR A 227 -1.24 -2.34 4.54
N ALA A 228 -0.28 -2.97 3.87
CA ALA A 228 1.15 -2.79 4.14
C ALA A 228 1.91 -2.52 2.85
N THR A 229 2.69 -1.46 2.81
CA THR A 229 3.49 -1.06 1.64
C THR A 229 4.93 -0.82 2.02
N VAL A 230 5.83 -1.12 1.09
CA VAL A 230 7.26 -0.82 1.18
C VAL A 230 7.66 0.04 -0.02
N GLU A 231 8.33 1.14 0.25
CA GLU A 231 8.83 2.07 -0.76
C GLU A 231 10.32 2.31 -0.53
N SER A 232 11.14 2.11 -1.56
CA SER A 232 12.57 2.44 -1.52
C SER A 232 12.76 3.94 -1.74
N VAL A 233 13.50 4.58 -0.83
CA VAL A 233 13.80 6.02 -0.90
C VAL A 233 15.29 6.20 -0.68
N GLY A 234 16.01 6.56 -1.74
CA GLY A 234 17.48 6.60 -1.74
C GLY A 234 18.06 5.23 -1.41
N ARG A 235 18.83 5.14 -0.32
CA ARG A 235 19.41 3.88 0.19
C ARG A 235 18.58 3.23 1.30
N GLY A 236 17.56 3.92 1.78
CA GLY A 236 16.67 3.44 2.83
C GLY A 236 15.29 3.13 2.29
N GLN A 237 14.33 3.05 3.21
CA GLN A 237 12.98 2.63 2.88
C GLN A 237 11.93 3.20 3.82
N LEU A 238 10.71 3.27 3.31
CA LEU A 238 9.51 3.69 4.01
C LEU A 238 8.50 2.55 4.01
N ILE A 239 8.10 2.12 5.20
CA ILE A 239 7.12 1.07 5.43
C ILE A 239 5.88 1.70 6.05
N LEU A 240 4.73 1.52 5.41
CA LEU A 240 3.46 2.06 5.88
C LEU A 240 2.51 0.92 6.25
N PHE A 241 1.89 1.03 7.42
CA PHE A 241 0.80 0.16 7.85
C PHE A 241 -0.50 0.95 7.94
N ALA A 242 -1.56 0.45 7.32
CA ALA A 242 -2.83 1.15 7.24
C ALA A 242 -3.54 1.28 8.60
N THR A 243 -3.34 0.31 9.47
CA THR A 243 -3.80 0.28 10.87
C THR A 243 -2.69 -0.25 11.76
N ASP A 244 -2.88 -0.19 13.08
CA ASP A 244 -1.92 -0.71 14.05
C ASP A 244 -1.73 -2.24 13.92
N PRO A 245 -0.54 -2.72 13.50
CA PRO A 245 -0.27 -4.14 13.38
C PRO A 245 -0.02 -4.83 14.74
N THR A 246 0.11 -4.05 15.81
CA THR A 246 0.42 -4.52 17.17
C THR A 246 -0.75 -4.42 18.13
N TYR A 247 -1.94 -4.02 17.66
CA TYR A 247 -3.09 -3.80 18.52
C TYR A 247 -3.41 -5.03 19.37
N ARG A 248 -3.12 -4.91 20.68
CA ARG A 248 -3.25 -5.96 21.71
C ARG A 248 -2.55 -7.30 21.37
N MET A 249 -1.68 -7.33 20.37
CA MET A 249 -0.99 -8.54 19.90
C MET A 249 -1.96 -9.72 19.61
N TRP A 250 -3.19 -9.45 19.18
CA TRP A 250 -4.21 -10.50 18.99
C TRP A 250 -3.95 -11.42 17.79
N LEU A 251 -3.25 -10.91 16.77
CA LEU A 251 -3.07 -11.60 15.48
C LEU A 251 -1.59 -11.92 15.24
N PRO A 252 -1.15 -13.19 15.42
CA PRO A 252 0.26 -13.57 15.26
C PRO A 252 0.82 -13.28 13.86
N GLY A 253 0.00 -13.42 12.82
CA GLY A 253 0.43 -13.12 11.44
C GLY A 253 0.75 -11.63 11.24
N VAL A 254 -0.07 -10.74 11.79
CA VAL A 254 0.16 -9.29 11.67
C VAL A 254 1.33 -8.86 12.56
N GLN A 255 1.48 -9.47 13.74
CA GLN A 255 2.64 -9.28 14.58
C GLN A 255 3.93 -9.69 13.84
N ARG A 256 3.95 -10.85 13.17
CA ARG A 256 5.11 -11.30 12.40
C ARG A 256 5.45 -10.36 11.25
N LEU A 257 4.44 -9.85 10.55
CA LEU A 257 4.62 -8.82 9.52
C LEU A 257 5.31 -7.57 10.08
N PHE A 258 4.93 -7.11 11.28
CA PHE A 258 5.58 -5.97 11.94
C PHE A 258 7.00 -6.29 12.42
N LEU A 259 7.24 -7.50 12.94
CA LEU A 259 8.57 -7.94 13.35
C LEU A 259 9.55 -8.02 12.18
N ASN A 260 9.10 -8.52 11.02
CA ASN A 260 9.89 -8.51 9.79
C ASN A 260 10.32 -7.07 9.43
N ALA A 261 9.43 -6.08 9.61
CA ALA A 261 9.75 -4.67 9.35
C ALA A 261 10.81 -4.10 10.29
N ILE A 262 10.84 -4.53 11.56
CA ILE A 262 11.81 -4.05 12.55
C ILE A 262 13.17 -4.73 12.37
N LEU A 263 13.18 -6.04 12.07
CA LEU A 263 14.38 -6.85 12.11
C LEU A 263 15.23 -6.77 10.84
N LEU A 264 14.63 -6.42 9.69
CA LEU A 264 15.24 -6.19 8.38
C LEU A 264 16.31 -7.21 7.96
#